data_AF-A0A4Q1RK82-F1
#
_entry.id   AF-A0A4Q1RK82-F1
#
_cell.length_a   1.000
_cell.length_b   1.000
_cell.length_c   1.000
_cell.angle_alpha   90.00
_cell.angle_beta   90.00
_cell.angle_gamma   90.00
#
_symmetry.space_group_name_H-M   'P 1'
#
loop_
_entity.id
_entity.type
_entity.pdbx_description
1 polymer ?
#
loop_
_entity_poly.entity_id
_entity_poly.type
_entity_poly.pdbx_seq_one_letter_code
_entity_poly.pdbx_strand_id
1 'polypeptide(L)' 'MRITDIPDVRSISPDSAPKRRSEAPDQAVELMERSGKIDDVEAYRIQANSERGAQDAGI' A
#
# COMPACT_ATOMS: atom_id res chain seq x y z
N MET A 1 -10.77 17.93 -11.61
CA MET A 1 -10.86 16.92 -10.54
C MET A 1 -10.23 17.47 -9.29
N ARG A 2 -10.79 17.18 -8.12
CA ARG A 2 -10.14 17.45 -6.83
C ARG A 2 -9.35 16.21 -6.41
N ILE A 3 -8.23 16.39 -5.71
CA ILE A 3 -7.42 15.27 -5.20
C ILE A 3 -8.23 14.35 -4.26
N THR A 4 -9.25 14.91 -3.60
CA THR A 4 -10.20 14.21 -2.72
C THR A 4 -11.10 13.22 -3.43
N ASP A 5 -11.21 13.29 -4.76
CA ASP A 5 -12.11 12.44 -5.54
C ASP A 5 -11.43 11.11 -5.92
N ILE A 6 -10.12 10.98 -5.68
CA ILE A 6 -9.31 9.81 -6.05
C ILE A 6 -9.30 8.72 -4.97
N PRO A 7 -8.95 9.01 -3.70
CA PRO A 7 -8.86 7.97 -2.68
C PRO A 7 -10.25 7.56 -2.17
N ASP A 8 -10.41 6.27 -1.87
CA ASP A 8 -11.57 5.80 -1.11
C ASP A 8 -11.28 6.06 0.38
N VAL A 9 -12.29 6.42 1.17
CA VAL A 9 -12.12 6.55 2.63
C VAL A 9 -11.59 5.26 3.26
N ARG A 10 -11.94 4.11 2.67
CA ARG A 10 -11.48 2.78 3.05
C ARG A 10 -10.04 2.50 2.65
N SER A 11 -9.40 3.28 1.77
CA SER A 11 -7.97 3.11 1.47
C SER A 11 -7.05 3.96 2.35
N ILE A 12 -7.57 4.64 3.38
CA ILE A 12 -6.80 5.52 4.26
C ILE A 12 -6.87 4.97 5.70
N SER A 13 -5.75 5.02 6.41
CA SER A 13 -5.70 4.79 7.86
C SER A 13 -4.82 5.85 8.52
N PRO A 14 -5.39 6.74 9.36
CA PRO A 14 -4.62 7.74 10.10
C PRO A 14 -3.85 7.13 11.28
N ASP A 15 -4.26 5.96 11.77
CA ASP A 15 -3.69 5.29 12.94
C ASP A 15 -2.66 4.21 12.56
N SER A 16 -2.27 4.12 11.27
CA SER A 16 -1.29 3.12 10.85
C SER A 16 0.07 3.44 11.49
N ALA A 17 0.59 2.46 12.23
CA ALA A 17 1.86 2.57 12.94
C ALA A 17 2.70 1.30 12.69
N PRO A 18 3.22 1.11 11.47
CA PRO A 18 4.08 -0.03 11.14
C PRO A 18 5.36 0.02 11.99
N LYS A 19 5.68 -1.09 12.65
CA LYS A 19 6.85 -1.21 13.53
C LYS A 19 8.09 -1.64 12.76
N ARG A 20 7.89 -2.38 11.68
CA ARG A 20 8.94 -2.85 10.79
C ARG A 20 8.79 -2.26 9.41
N ARG A 21 9.93 -2.12 8.73
CA ARG A 21 9.97 -1.53 7.39
C ARG A 21 9.07 -2.27 6.40
N SER A 22 9.01 -3.60 6.47
CA SER A 22 8.18 -4.47 5.62
C SER A 22 6.68 -4.37 5.91
N GLU A 23 6.28 -4.02 7.14
CA GLU A 23 4.86 -3.94 7.52
C GLU A 23 4.14 -2.75 6.87
N ALA A 24 4.87 -1.71 6.46
CA ALA A 24 4.28 -0.53 5.83
C ALA A 24 3.60 -0.84 4.46
N PRO A 25 4.29 -1.48 3.49
CA PRO A 25 3.64 -1.88 2.23
C PRO A 25 2.54 -2.92 2.45
N ASP A 26 2.71 -3.84 3.41
CA ASP A 26 1.67 -4.82 3.75
C ASP A 26 0.38 -4.15 4.24
N GLN A 27 0.48 -3.19 5.17
CA GLN A 27 -0.67 -2.41 5.63
C GLN A 27 -1.30 -1.56 4.52
N ALA A 28 -0.49 -1.02 3.61
CA ALA A 28 -1.01 -0.28 2.46
C ALA A 28 -1.83 -1.17 1.52
N VAL A 29 -1.35 -2.39 1.26
CA VAL A 29 -2.04 -3.39 0.44
C VAL A 29 -3.38 -3.80 1.08
N GLU A 30 -3.42 -4.02 2.39
CA GLU A 30 -4.66 -4.32 3.12
C GLU A 30 -5.70 -3.18 3.03
N LEU A 31 -5.26 -1.93 3.07
CA LEU A 31 -6.14 -0.77 2.88
C LEU A 31 -6.69 -0.69 1.45
N MET A 32 -5.85 -1.02 0.47
CA MET A 32 -6.23 -1.04 -0.93
C MET A 32 -7.20 -2.20 -1.24
N GLU A 33 -7.03 -3.37 -0.60
CA GLU A 33 -7.96 -4.50 -0.64
C GLU A 33 -9.33 -4.07 -0.07
N ARG A 34 -9.34 -3.39 1.08
CA ARG A 34 -10.57 -2.88 1.70
C ARG A 34 -11.33 -1.90 0.81
N SER A 35 -10.62 -1.17 -0.06
CA SER A 35 -11.24 -0.29 -1.05
C SER A 35 -11.82 -1.03 -2.27
N GLY A 36 -11.46 -2.30 -2.46
CA GLY A 36 -11.88 -3.13 -3.59
C GLY A 36 -11.28 -2.70 -4.93
N LYS A 37 -10.16 -1.97 -4.91
CA LYS A 37 -9.50 -1.43 -6.11
C LYS A 37 -8.37 -2.33 -6.64
N ILE A 38 -8.08 -3.44 -5.97
CA ILE A 38 -7.08 -4.43 -6.39
C ILE A 38 -7.74 -5.79 -6.51
N ASP A 39 -7.49 -6.45 -7.65
CA ASP A 39 -7.99 -7.79 -7.95
C ASP A 39 -7.08 -8.90 -7.42
N ASP A 40 -5.76 -8.64 -7.33
CA ASP A 40 -4.76 -9.59 -6.85
C ASP A 40 -3.86 -8.96 -5.78
N VAL A 41 -4.20 -9.25 -4.53
CA VAL A 41 -3.55 -8.71 -3.32
C VAL A 41 -2.13 -9.26 -3.16
N GLU A 42 -1.90 -10.54 -3.47
CA GLU A 42 -0.61 -11.18 -3.29
C GLU A 42 0.41 -10.72 -4.34
N ALA A 43 -0.02 -10.60 -5.60
CA ALA A 43 0.83 -10.01 -6.64
C ALA A 43 1.24 -8.56 -6.27
N TYR A 44 0.28 -7.78 -5.77
CA TYR A 44 0.53 -6.39 -5.36
C TYR A 44 1.47 -6.29 -4.16
N ARG A 45 1.37 -7.22 -3.20
CA ARG A 45 2.26 -7.30 -2.03
C ARG A 45 3.70 -7.63 -2.44
N ILE A 46 3.88 -8.59 -3.35
CA ILE A 46 5.20 -8.95 -3.88
C ILE A 46 5.81 -7.78 -4.64
N GLN A 47 5.02 -7.13 -5.50
CA GLN A 47 5.47 -5.98 -6.26
C GLN A 47 5.88 -4.82 -5.35
N ALA A 48 5.02 -4.43 -4.40
CA ALA A 48 5.28 -3.30 -3.49
C ALA A 48 6.53 -3.52 -2.63
N ASN A 49 6.75 -4.75 -2.15
CA ASN A 49 7.97 -5.09 -1.41
C ASN A 49 9.21 -5.14 -2.32
N SER A 50 9.07 -5.61 -3.56
CA SER A 50 10.17 -5.69 -4.53
C SER A 50 10.62 -4.31 -4.99
N GLU A 51 9.68 -3.43 -5.36
CA GLU A 51 9.95 -2.03 -5.71
C GLU A 51 10.60 -1.29 -4.55
N ARG A 52 10.16 -1.55 -3.33
CA ARG A 52 10.76 -0.96 -2.14
C ARG A 52 12.16 -1.47 -1.86
N GLY A 53 12.41 -2.76 -2.06
CA GLY A 53 13.75 -3.33 -2.01
C GLY A 53 14.69 -2.72 -3.06
N ALA A 54 14.18 -2.39 -4.25
CA ALA A 54 14.95 -1.68 -5.29
C ALA A 54 15.27 -0.23 -4.90
N GLN A 55 14.32 0.50 -4.30
CA GLN A 55 14.56 1.84 -3.74
C GLN A 55 15.61 1.81 -2.63
N ASP A 56 15.63 0.77 -1.81
CA ASP A 56 16.63 0.56 -0.76
C ASP A 56 18.01 0.24 -1.31
N ALA A 57 18.07 -0.38 -2.50
CA ALA A 57 19.30 -0.66 -3.23
C ALA A 57 19.84 0.56 -4.00
N GLY A 58 19.13 1.70 -3.99
CA GLY A 58 19.60 2.94 -4.61
C GLY A 58 19.62 2.91 -6.14
N ILE A 59 18.74 2.12 -6.77
CA ILE A 59 18.52 2.11 -8.23
C ILE A 59 17.40 3.08 -8.60
#